data_AF-S5TBF7-F1
#
_entry.id   AF-S5TBF7-F1
#
_cell.length_a   1.000
_cell.length_b   1.000
_cell.length_c   1.000
_cell.angle_alpha   90.00
_cell.angle_beta   90.00
_cell.angle_gamma   90.00
#
_symmetry.space_group_name_H-M   'P 1'
#
loop_
_entity.id
_entity.type
_entity.pdbx_description
1 polymer ?
#
loop_
_entity_poly.entity_id
_entity_poly.type
_entity_poly.pdbx_seq_one_letter_code
_entity_poly.pdbx_strand_id
1 'polypeptide(L)'
;SAMGAAIQQNRTTNGVATTVDGAGFDQTVNLANVAVALNAVITANVNNGINFNTPAGSFNGLFLNNANHLAVTVSEDTTLGFINNVAHNANFFNITLDAGKTLTITGQGITNVQAAATHNAQNIVAQFNGGAAIANNDLSGVGTIDFGAAASTLVFNLANPTTQKAPLILAGNALIANGANGTLNVTNGFIQVSDKSFATVKAINIGDGQGFMFNTNATNANALNLQAGGTTINFNGTDGTGRLVLLSKNGAATDFNVTGSLGGNLKGIIELNTVAVDGQLIANAGPANAVIGTNNGAGRAAGFVVSVDNGKVATIDGQVYAKDMVIQSANANGQVNFRHIVDVGIDGTTAFKTAASKVAITQNSNFGTTDFGNLAAQITVPNAMTLTGNFTGDASNPGNTAGVITFDANGTLASASADANVAVTNNITAIEASGVGVVQLSGTHTAELRLGNAGSVFKLADGTVINGKVNQTALVGGVLAAGAITLDGSATITGDIGNGGGGAALQGITLANDATKTLTLGGANIIGANGGTIDFQANGGTIKLTSTQNNIVVDCDLAIATDQTGVVDASSLTNAQTLTISGTIGTIGANNKTLGQFNIGSSKTALNGRNVAIN
;
A
#
# COMPACT_ATOMS: atom_id res chain seq x y z
N SER A 1 0.30 -32.98 -60.33
CA SER A 1 -0.64 -33.06 -59.20
C SER A 1 0.00 -32.39 -58.00
N ALA A 2 -0.61 -31.31 -57.51
CA ALA A 2 -0.49 -30.81 -56.15
C ALA A 2 -1.57 -29.73 -56.00
N MET A 3 -2.82 -30.18 -55.78
CA MET A 3 -3.84 -29.38 -55.11
C MET A 3 -3.28 -29.02 -53.73
N GLY A 4 -2.80 -27.78 -53.57
CA GLY A 4 -2.45 -27.20 -52.28
C GLY A 4 -3.51 -26.19 -51.89
N ALA A 5 -4.24 -26.48 -50.83
CA ALA A 5 -5.38 -25.76 -50.26
C ALA A 5 -5.39 -24.23 -50.47
N ALA A 6 -6.42 -23.77 -51.17
CA ALA A 6 -6.79 -22.37 -51.32
C ALA A 6 -7.64 -21.92 -50.13
N ILE A 7 -7.26 -20.81 -49.49
CA ILE A 7 -8.11 -20.10 -48.51
C ILE A 7 -8.34 -18.69 -49.07
N GLN A 8 -9.51 -18.49 -49.68
CA GLN A 8 -10.16 -17.17 -49.77
C GLN A 8 -10.46 -16.71 -48.36
N GLN A 9 -10.34 -15.41 -48.04
CA GLN A 9 -11.30 -14.74 -47.15
C GLN A 9 -11.55 -13.32 -47.66
N ASN A 10 -12.62 -13.25 -48.45
CA ASN A 10 -13.32 -12.03 -48.82
C ASN A 10 -14.04 -11.50 -47.57
N ARG A 11 -13.83 -10.23 -47.22
CA ARG A 11 -14.77 -9.50 -46.36
C ARG A 11 -16.16 -9.56 -47.01
N THR A 12 -17.12 -10.29 -46.45
CA THR A 12 -18.51 -10.19 -46.87
C THR A 12 -19.08 -8.89 -46.34
N THR A 13 -19.18 -7.91 -47.22
CA THR A 13 -19.94 -6.70 -46.97
C THR A 13 -21.29 -6.88 -47.64
N ASN A 14 -22.38 -6.67 -46.91
CA ASN A 14 -23.71 -6.49 -47.52
C ASN A 14 -23.83 -5.05 -48.06
N GLY A 15 -22.80 -4.49 -48.72
CA GLY A 15 -22.80 -3.12 -49.23
C GLY A 15 -21.44 -2.58 -49.65
N VAL A 16 -21.44 -1.45 -50.35
CA VAL A 16 -20.27 -0.82 -51.01
C VAL A 16 -19.24 -0.33 -49.98
N ALA A 17 -18.27 -1.18 -49.62
CA ALA A 17 -17.07 -0.75 -48.90
C ALA A 17 -15.95 -0.40 -49.89
N THR A 18 -15.45 0.83 -49.82
CA THR A 18 -14.26 1.26 -50.57
C THR A 18 -13.04 1.07 -49.68
N THR A 19 -12.16 0.14 -50.04
CA THR A 19 -10.83 0.02 -49.44
C THR A 19 -9.96 1.13 -50.01
N VAL A 20 -9.28 1.90 -49.13
CA VAL A 20 -8.33 2.93 -49.54
C VAL A 20 -6.96 2.29 -49.60
N ASP A 21 -6.84 1.35 -50.54
CA ASP A 21 -5.57 0.97 -51.16
C ASP A 21 -5.42 1.92 -52.36
N GLY A 22 -4.24 2.50 -52.57
CA GLY A 22 -3.92 3.30 -53.76
C GLY A 22 -4.04 2.56 -55.10
N ALA A 23 -4.47 1.29 -55.12
CA ALA A 23 -5.13 0.66 -56.26
C ALA A 23 -6.64 0.57 -55.99
N GLY A 24 -7.41 1.30 -56.78
CA GLY A 24 -8.86 1.37 -56.66
C GLY A 24 -9.51 -0.01 -56.51
N PHE A 25 -10.36 -0.13 -55.49
CA PHE A 25 -11.27 -1.26 -55.32
C PHE A 25 -12.41 -1.13 -56.36
N ASP A 26 -12.07 -1.30 -57.63
CA ASP A 26 -13.02 -1.43 -58.74
C ASP A 26 -13.16 -2.92 -59.07
N GLN A 27 -14.33 -3.49 -58.75
CA GLN A 27 -14.65 -4.90 -58.99
C GLN A 27 -14.98 -5.18 -60.46
N THR A 28 -14.10 -4.85 -61.41
CA THR A 28 -14.38 -5.13 -62.82
C THR A 28 -13.37 -5.98 -63.57
N VAL A 29 -12.14 -6.25 -63.10
CA VAL A 29 -11.22 -7.08 -63.90
C VAL A 29 -10.18 -7.88 -63.09
N ASN A 30 -10.20 -9.21 -63.30
CA ASN A 30 -9.19 -10.24 -63.06
C ASN A 30 -8.52 -10.38 -61.66
N LEU A 31 -8.73 -11.58 -61.11
CA LEU A 31 -8.27 -12.09 -59.83
C LEU A 31 -6.76 -12.38 -59.84
N ALA A 32 -5.96 -11.50 -59.24
CA ALA A 32 -4.56 -11.77 -58.92
C ALA A 32 -4.36 -11.85 -57.40
N ASN A 33 -3.63 -12.87 -56.95
CA ASN A 33 -3.28 -13.12 -55.55
C ASN A 33 -2.25 -12.09 -55.06
N VAL A 34 -2.62 -11.14 -54.19
CA VAL A 34 -1.67 -10.17 -53.60
C VAL A 34 -1.90 -10.03 -52.09
N ALA A 35 -0.80 -9.88 -51.34
CA ALA A 35 -0.82 -9.62 -49.90
C ALA A 35 -1.50 -8.28 -49.57
N VAL A 36 -2.25 -8.21 -48.47
CA VAL A 36 -2.78 -6.95 -47.95
C VAL A 36 -1.59 -6.05 -47.58
N ALA A 37 -1.51 -4.87 -48.20
CA ALA A 37 -0.38 -3.97 -48.01
C ALA A 37 -0.23 -3.54 -46.54
N LEU A 38 1.01 -3.37 -46.09
CA LEU A 38 1.32 -2.61 -44.88
C LEU A 38 0.59 -1.26 -44.96
N ASN A 39 -0.20 -0.91 -43.95
CA ASN A 39 -1.09 0.28 -43.92
C ASN A 39 -2.48 0.14 -44.55
N ALA A 40 -3.00 -1.08 -44.73
CA ALA A 40 -4.39 -1.25 -45.14
C ALA A 40 -5.37 -0.67 -44.09
N VAL A 41 -6.28 0.16 -44.59
CA VAL A 41 -7.31 0.85 -43.82
C VAL A 41 -8.67 0.59 -44.42
N ILE A 42 -9.61 0.32 -43.54
CA ILE A 42 -10.97 0.00 -43.92
C ILE A 42 -11.87 1.21 -43.67
N THR A 43 -12.54 1.64 -44.74
CA THR A 43 -13.59 2.66 -44.68
C THR A 43 -14.94 1.99 -44.86
N ALA A 44 -15.83 2.13 -43.89
CA ALA A 44 -17.23 1.74 -44.07
C ALA A 44 -18.05 2.92 -44.58
N ASN A 45 -18.71 2.74 -45.71
CA ASN A 45 -19.73 3.65 -46.19
C ASN A 45 -21.10 3.01 -45.91
N VAL A 46 -22.00 3.77 -45.27
CA VAL A 46 -23.44 3.50 -45.03
C VAL A 46 -23.89 2.08 -44.62
N ASN A 47 -24.50 2.00 -43.43
CA ASN A 47 -25.49 1.02 -42.95
C ASN A 47 -25.16 -0.49 -42.94
N ASN A 48 -23.95 -0.92 -43.35
CA ASN A 48 -23.65 -2.35 -43.47
C ASN A 48 -22.50 -2.78 -42.56
N GLY A 49 -22.68 -3.91 -41.89
CA GLY A 49 -21.66 -4.50 -41.03
C GLY A 49 -20.43 -4.95 -41.80
N ILE A 50 -19.29 -4.98 -41.11
CA ILE A 50 -18.02 -5.52 -41.58
C ILE A 50 -17.78 -6.86 -40.92
N ASN A 51 -17.27 -7.84 -41.66
CA ASN A 51 -16.70 -9.04 -41.06
C ASN A 51 -15.18 -9.12 -41.30
N PHE A 52 -14.41 -9.21 -40.21
CA PHE A 52 -12.98 -9.57 -40.20
C PHE A 52 -12.88 -11.09 -40.15
N ASN A 53 -12.80 -11.67 -41.33
CA ASN A 53 -12.79 -13.10 -41.48
C ASN A 53 -11.42 -13.61 -41.93
N THR A 54 -10.46 -12.80 -42.36
CA THR A 54 -9.14 -13.31 -42.74
C THR A 54 -8.41 -14.00 -41.57
N PRO A 55 -7.95 -15.27 -41.69
CA PRO A 55 -7.16 -15.93 -40.65
C PRO A 55 -5.86 -15.17 -40.41
N ALA A 56 -5.55 -14.88 -39.14
CA ALA A 56 -4.41 -14.04 -38.75
C ALA A 56 -4.39 -12.67 -39.47
N GLY A 57 -5.57 -12.11 -39.72
CA GLY A 57 -5.72 -10.81 -40.38
C GLY A 57 -5.00 -9.71 -39.57
N SER A 58 -4.28 -8.83 -40.25
CA SER A 58 -3.65 -7.66 -39.64
C SER A 58 -4.09 -6.41 -40.38
N PHE A 59 -4.72 -5.49 -39.66
CA PHE A 59 -5.24 -4.23 -40.19
C PHE A 59 -4.61 -3.06 -39.45
N ASN A 60 -4.17 -2.03 -40.19
CA ASN A 60 -3.55 -0.88 -39.55
C ASN A 60 -4.59 0.02 -38.88
N GLY A 61 -5.82 0.08 -39.39
CA GLY A 61 -6.90 0.69 -38.62
C GLY A 61 -8.24 0.76 -39.32
N LEU A 62 -9.20 1.31 -38.58
CA LEU A 62 -10.62 1.40 -38.95
C LEU A 62 -11.08 2.86 -38.83
N PHE A 63 -11.75 3.39 -39.87
CA PHE A 63 -12.31 4.75 -39.89
C PHE A 63 -13.80 4.79 -40.26
N LEU A 64 -14.52 5.75 -39.67
CA LEU A 64 -15.90 6.12 -40.04
C LEU A 64 -15.90 7.40 -40.87
N ASN A 65 -16.69 7.43 -41.94
CA ASN A 65 -17.14 8.68 -42.53
C ASN A 65 -18.58 9.02 -42.09
N ASN A 66 -18.72 10.24 -41.60
CA ASN A 66 -19.89 11.09 -41.32
C ASN A 66 -21.31 10.55 -41.00
N ALA A 67 -21.63 9.25 -40.87
CA ALA A 67 -23.05 8.87 -40.79
C ALA A 67 -23.53 7.62 -40.02
N ASN A 68 -22.74 6.72 -39.39
CA ASN A 68 -23.33 5.51 -38.75
C ASN A 68 -22.57 4.90 -37.56
N HIS A 69 -23.30 4.16 -36.70
CA HIS A 69 -22.75 3.11 -35.83
C HIS A 69 -22.33 1.92 -36.70
N LEU A 70 -21.06 1.56 -36.70
CA LEU A 70 -20.57 0.44 -37.51
C LEU A 70 -20.51 -0.83 -36.67
N ALA A 71 -21.17 -1.89 -37.15
CA ALA A 71 -21.02 -3.23 -36.59
C ALA A 71 -19.85 -3.94 -37.27
N VAL A 72 -18.90 -4.42 -36.47
CA VAL A 72 -17.73 -5.18 -36.91
C VAL A 72 -17.78 -6.55 -36.25
N THR A 73 -17.90 -7.60 -37.02
CA THR A 73 -17.75 -8.98 -36.56
C THR A 73 -16.30 -9.43 -36.76
N VAL A 74 -15.74 -10.12 -35.77
CA VAL A 74 -14.42 -10.75 -35.83
C VAL A 74 -14.65 -12.25 -35.88
N SER A 75 -14.72 -12.79 -37.10
CA SER A 75 -14.92 -14.22 -37.33
C SER A 75 -13.64 -15.03 -37.47
N GLU A 76 -12.47 -14.37 -37.49
CA GLU A 76 -11.16 -14.99 -37.36
C GLU A 76 -10.22 -14.15 -36.50
N ASP A 77 -9.17 -14.79 -35.96
CA ASP A 77 -8.15 -14.11 -35.16
C ASP A 77 -7.56 -12.93 -35.93
N THR A 78 -7.68 -11.74 -35.34
CA THR A 78 -7.40 -10.48 -36.01
C THR A 78 -6.54 -9.56 -35.13
N THR A 79 -5.60 -8.86 -35.75
CA THR A 79 -4.85 -7.76 -35.16
C THR A 79 -5.29 -6.43 -35.77
N LEU A 80 -5.50 -5.43 -34.93
CA LEU A 80 -5.98 -4.10 -35.28
C LEU A 80 -5.09 -3.02 -34.67
N GLY A 81 -4.63 -2.07 -35.48
CA GLY A 81 -3.82 -0.92 -35.06
C GLY A 81 -4.62 0.12 -34.30
N PHE A 82 -5.24 1.07 -35.00
CA PHE A 82 -6.00 2.17 -34.41
C PHE A 82 -7.50 2.13 -34.79
N ILE A 83 -8.32 2.86 -34.04
CA ILE A 83 -9.77 2.98 -34.23
C ILE A 83 -10.16 4.46 -34.04
N ASN A 84 -10.33 5.20 -35.14
CA ASN A 84 -10.51 6.66 -35.11
C ASN A 84 -11.85 7.07 -35.77
N ASN A 85 -12.47 8.12 -35.22
CA ASN A 85 -13.60 8.83 -35.82
C ASN A 85 -13.24 10.31 -36.06
N VAL A 86 -13.24 10.72 -37.34
CA VAL A 86 -12.77 12.03 -37.86
C VAL A 86 -13.49 13.23 -37.24
N ALA A 87 -14.71 13.07 -36.72
CA ALA A 87 -15.57 14.21 -36.40
C ALA A 87 -15.90 14.41 -34.91
N HIS A 88 -15.47 13.54 -33.98
CA HIS A 88 -16.03 13.49 -32.61
C HIS A 88 -17.57 13.49 -32.56
N ASN A 89 -18.24 13.22 -33.68
CA ASN A 89 -19.66 12.98 -33.75
C ASN A 89 -19.94 11.72 -32.94
N ALA A 90 -21.13 11.56 -32.36
CA ALA A 90 -21.54 10.44 -31.51
C ALA A 90 -21.56 9.05 -32.20
N ASN A 91 -20.71 8.81 -33.20
CA ASN A 91 -20.56 7.57 -33.93
C ASN A 91 -19.48 6.70 -33.27
N PHE A 92 -19.77 5.40 -33.18
CA PHE A 92 -18.89 4.41 -32.57
C PHE A 92 -18.83 3.12 -33.40
N PHE A 93 -17.74 2.38 -33.20
CA PHE A 93 -17.56 1.02 -33.70
C PHE A 93 -18.00 0.02 -32.64
N ASN A 94 -19.04 -0.73 -32.95
CA ASN A 94 -19.44 -1.88 -32.17
C ASN A 94 -18.74 -3.12 -32.72
N ILE A 95 -18.01 -3.82 -31.86
CA ILE A 95 -17.22 -4.99 -32.20
C ILE A 95 -17.92 -6.21 -31.61
N THR A 96 -18.11 -7.26 -32.40
CA THR A 96 -18.61 -8.57 -31.97
C THR A 96 -17.54 -9.61 -32.24
N LEU A 97 -17.14 -10.36 -31.22
CA LEU A 97 -16.17 -11.45 -31.33
C LEU A 97 -16.92 -12.77 -31.51
N ASP A 98 -16.63 -13.50 -32.60
CA ASP A 98 -17.19 -14.84 -32.77
C ASP A 98 -16.56 -15.83 -31.78
N ALA A 99 -17.24 -16.96 -31.62
CA ALA A 99 -16.81 -18.05 -30.74
C ALA A 99 -15.36 -18.48 -31.01
N GLY A 100 -14.56 -18.48 -29.95
CA GLY A 100 -13.16 -18.90 -29.95
C GLY A 100 -12.19 -17.90 -30.56
N LYS A 101 -12.66 -16.72 -31.00
CA LYS A 101 -11.83 -15.78 -31.75
C LYS A 101 -11.18 -14.72 -30.87
N THR A 102 -10.05 -14.22 -31.37
CA THR A 102 -9.22 -13.23 -30.69
C THR A 102 -9.15 -11.94 -31.49
N LEU A 103 -9.42 -10.81 -30.84
CA LEU A 103 -9.05 -9.49 -31.35
C LEU A 103 -7.86 -8.95 -30.55
N THR A 104 -6.76 -8.68 -31.24
CA THR A 104 -5.59 -8.00 -30.67
C THR A 104 -5.58 -6.54 -31.10
N ILE A 105 -5.59 -5.62 -30.14
CA ILE A 105 -5.46 -4.18 -30.36
C ILE A 105 -4.03 -3.77 -30.04
N THR A 106 -3.34 -3.18 -31.03
CA THR A 106 -1.94 -2.73 -30.89
C THR A 106 -1.82 -1.22 -30.69
N GLY A 107 -2.88 -0.45 -30.93
CA GLY A 107 -2.80 1.02 -30.83
C GLY A 107 -1.76 1.64 -31.77
N GLN A 108 -1.25 0.93 -32.77
CA GLN A 108 -0.26 1.48 -33.67
C GLN A 108 -0.94 2.47 -34.62
N GLY A 109 -0.62 3.77 -34.49
CA GLY A 109 -1.07 4.83 -35.39
C GLY A 109 -0.26 4.87 -36.70
N ILE A 110 -0.46 5.92 -37.50
CA ILE A 110 0.33 6.19 -38.72
C ILE A 110 1.19 7.42 -38.46
N THR A 111 2.50 7.24 -38.36
CA THR A 111 3.46 8.34 -38.15
C THR A 111 3.56 9.27 -39.36
N ASN A 112 4.05 10.50 -39.18
CA ASN A 112 4.29 11.43 -40.29
C ASN A 112 5.26 10.86 -41.33
N VAL A 113 6.25 10.08 -40.90
CA VAL A 113 7.21 9.43 -41.79
C VAL A 113 6.51 8.36 -42.63
N GLN A 114 5.67 7.52 -42.02
CA GLN A 114 4.88 6.51 -42.74
C GLN A 114 3.85 7.16 -43.68
N ALA A 115 3.19 8.21 -43.19
CA ALA A 115 2.26 9.04 -43.93
C ALA A 115 2.94 9.66 -45.15
N ALA A 116 4.21 10.07 -45.08
CA ALA A 116 4.94 10.63 -46.23
C ALA A 116 5.56 9.55 -47.14
N ALA A 117 5.90 8.37 -46.62
CA ALA A 117 6.68 7.37 -47.32
C ALA A 117 5.88 6.49 -48.30
N THR A 118 4.55 6.41 -48.14
CA THR A 118 3.71 5.56 -49.00
C THR A 118 2.47 6.29 -49.46
N HIS A 119 2.13 6.19 -50.77
CA HIS A 119 0.90 6.77 -51.32
C HIS A 119 -0.36 6.28 -50.58
N ASN A 120 -0.36 5.03 -50.11
CA ASN A 120 -1.47 4.47 -49.32
C ASN A 120 -1.64 5.23 -48.00
N ALA A 121 -0.57 5.42 -47.22
CA ALA A 121 -0.63 6.18 -45.98
C ALA A 121 -0.93 7.67 -46.22
N GLN A 122 -0.42 8.27 -47.31
CA GLN A 122 -0.77 9.64 -47.72
C GLN A 122 -2.28 9.77 -47.98
N ASN A 123 -2.85 8.86 -48.77
CA ASN A 123 -4.28 8.87 -49.12
C ASN A 123 -5.17 8.69 -47.88
N ILE A 124 -4.81 7.76 -47.00
CA ILE A 124 -5.51 7.52 -45.73
C ILE A 124 -5.49 8.80 -44.86
N VAL A 125 -4.32 9.38 -44.67
CA VAL A 125 -4.14 10.54 -43.80
C VAL A 125 -4.79 11.80 -44.40
N ALA A 126 -4.72 11.98 -45.71
CA ALA A 126 -5.37 13.09 -46.43
C ALA A 126 -6.90 13.00 -46.39
N GLN A 127 -7.45 11.79 -46.55
CA GLN A 127 -8.90 11.59 -46.60
C GLN A 127 -9.55 11.63 -45.20
N PHE A 128 -8.85 11.15 -44.16
CA PHE A 128 -9.46 10.93 -42.84
C PHE A 128 -8.92 11.80 -41.72
N ASN A 129 -7.76 12.45 -41.86
CA ASN A 129 -7.21 13.30 -40.79
C ASN A 129 -6.68 14.64 -41.33
N GLY A 130 -7.24 15.14 -42.44
CA GLY A 130 -6.86 16.42 -43.04
C GLY A 130 -5.38 16.49 -43.47
N GLY A 131 -4.73 15.35 -43.70
CA GLY A 131 -3.31 15.26 -44.02
C GLY A 131 -2.37 15.13 -42.82
N ALA A 132 -2.87 15.02 -41.59
CA ALA A 132 -2.05 14.82 -40.38
C ALA A 132 -1.89 13.35 -39.97
N ALA A 133 -0.73 12.98 -39.43
CA ALA A 133 -0.50 11.64 -38.84
C ALA A 133 -1.60 11.22 -37.85
N ILE A 134 -1.90 9.92 -37.82
CA ILE A 134 -2.80 9.34 -36.82
C ILE A 134 -1.96 8.99 -35.59
N ALA A 135 -2.37 9.52 -34.44
CA ALA A 135 -1.69 9.29 -33.18
C ALA A 135 -1.70 7.81 -32.80
N ASN A 136 -0.63 7.36 -32.14
CA ASN A 136 -0.64 6.06 -31.48
C ASN A 136 -1.72 6.05 -30.39
N ASN A 137 -2.31 4.88 -30.21
CA ASN A 137 -3.34 4.54 -29.23
C ASN A 137 -4.64 5.34 -29.40
N ASP A 138 -4.91 5.86 -30.60
CA ASP A 138 -6.21 6.45 -30.91
C ASP A 138 -7.28 5.36 -31.03
N LEU A 139 -8.07 5.21 -29.96
CA LEU A 139 -9.24 4.33 -29.86
C LEU A 139 -10.52 5.13 -29.60
N SER A 140 -10.56 6.39 -30.03
CA SER A 140 -11.66 7.33 -29.76
C SER A 140 -13.00 6.88 -30.35
N GLY A 141 -12.98 6.01 -31.37
CA GLY A 141 -14.18 5.47 -32.00
C GLY A 141 -14.75 4.22 -31.31
N VAL A 142 -14.08 3.61 -30.33
CA VAL A 142 -14.55 2.35 -29.74
C VAL A 142 -15.88 2.54 -29.01
N GLY A 143 -16.87 1.72 -29.40
CA GLY A 143 -18.18 1.62 -28.75
C GLY A 143 -18.31 0.32 -27.96
N THR A 144 -19.37 -0.44 -28.22
CA THR A 144 -19.60 -1.73 -27.54
C THR A 144 -18.64 -2.80 -28.05
N ILE A 145 -17.99 -3.53 -27.15
CA ILE A 145 -17.27 -4.76 -27.45
C ILE A 145 -18.10 -5.92 -26.89
N ASP A 146 -18.69 -6.70 -27.78
CA ASP A 146 -19.51 -7.87 -27.49
C ASP A 146 -18.67 -9.14 -27.65
N PHE A 147 -18.50 -9.91 -26.57
CA PHE A 147 -17.82 -11.20 -26.60
C PHE A 147 -18.67 -12.33 -27.22
N GLY A 148 -19.91 -12.02 -27.63
CA GLY A 148 -20.84 -12.99 -28.20
C GLY A 148 -21.36 -13.99 -27.17
N ALA A 149 -22.05 -15.03 -27.64
CA ALA A 149 -22.65 -16.05 -26.78
C ALA A 149 -21.65 -17.14 -26.31
N ALA A 150 -20.43 -17.15 -26.84
CA ALA A 150 -19.43 -18.19 -26.62
C ALA A 150 -18.06 -17.58 -26.29
N ALA A 151 -17.14 -18.40 -25.78
CA ALA A 151 -15.87 -17.90 -25.26
C ALA A 151 -15.03 -17.21 -26.33
N SER A 152 -14.54 -15.98 -26.08
CA SER A 152 -13.72 -15.21 -27.02
C SER A 152 -12.74 -14.30 -26.27
N THR A 153 -11.75 -13.74 -26.99
CA THR A 153 -10.62 -13.03 -26.36
C THR A 153 -10.39 -11.64 -26.94
N LEU A 154 -10.20 -10.66 -26.06
CA LEU A 154 -9.70 -9.32 -26.38
C LEU A 154 -8.30 -9.16 -25.80
N VAL A 155 -7.34 -8.71 -26.61
CA VAL A 155 -5.95 -8.50 -26.19
C VAL A 155 -5.55 -7.05 -26.44
N PHE A 156 -5.09 -6.36 -25.40
CA PHE A 156 -4.37 -5.11 -25.52
C PHE A 156 -2.86 -5.39 -25.50
N ASN A 157 -2.23 -5.25 -26.66
CA ASN A 157 -0.80 -5.44 -26.87
C ASN A 157 -0.21 -4.19 -27.54
N LEU A 158 -0.16 -3.09 -26.81
CA LEU A 158 0.14 -1.78 -27.39
C LEU A 158 1.57 -1.74 -27.95
N ALA A 159 1.72 -1.41 -29.24
CA ALA A 159 3.01 -1.24 -29.90
C ALA A 159 3.80 -0.06 -29.29
N ASN A 160 3.09 0.94 -28.78
CA ASN A 160 3.63 2.08 -28.07
C ASN A 160 3.08 2.04 -26.63
N PRO A 161 3.75 1.32 -25.72
CA PRO A 161 3.21 1.03 -24.40
C PRO A 161 3.00 2.31 -23.60
N THR A 162 1.80 2.43 -23.06
CA THR A 162 1.42 3.50 -22.14
C THR A 162 1.92 3.21 -20.74
N THR A 163 1.95 4.23 -19.89
CA THR A 163 2.35 4.11 -18.47
C THR A 163 1.16 4.39 -17.58
N GLN A 164 1.24 4.06 -16.29
CA GLN A 164 0.19 4.43 -15.34
C GLN A 164 -0.11 5.95 -15.30
N LYS A 165 0.90 6.81 -15.51
CA LYS A 165 0.72 8.27 -15.52
C LYS A 165 0.09 8.80 -16.81
N ALA A 166 0.26 8.08 -17.90
CA ALA A 166 -0.29 8.40 -19.21
C ALA A 166 -0.88 7.11 -19.83
N PRO A 167 -2.00 6.60 -19.28
CA PRO A 167 -2.61 5.36 -19.75
C PRO A 167 -3.34 5.59 -21.07
N LEU A 168 -3.64 4.50 -21.78
CA LEU A 168 -4.59 4.53 -22.88
C LEU A 168 -5.98 4.60 -22.27
N ILE A 169 -6.65 5.74 -22.42
CA ILE A 169 -8.00 5.95 -21.93
C ILE A 169 -8.98 5.52 -23.01
N LEU A 170 -9.80 4.50 -22.74
CA LEU A 170 -10.93 4.18 -23.60
C LEU A 170 -12.02 5.25 -23.41
N ALA A 171 -12.60 5.71 -24.53
CA ALA A 171 -13.63 6.74 -24.52
C ALA A 171 -14.82 6.34 -23.64
N GLY A 172 -15.58 7.31 -23.12
CA GLY A 172 -16.70 7.06 -22.20
C GLY A 172 -17.85 6.21 -22.75
N ASN A 173 -17.89 5.99 -24.07
CA ASN A 173 -18.88 5.12 -24.72
C ASN A 173 -18.39 3.68 -24.92
N ALA A 174 -17.12 3.41 -24.62
CA ALA A 174 -16.57 2.07 -24.68
C ALA A 174 -17.16 1.23 -23.53
N LEU A 175 -17.84 0.14 -23.87
CA LEU A 175 -18.48 -0.75 -22.90
C LEU A 175 -18.37 -2.21 -23.36
N ILE A 176 -18.50 -3.14 -22.43
CA ILE A 176 -18.53 -4.58 -22.67
C ILE A 176 -19.96 -5.10 -22.70
N ALA A 177 -20.28 -5.90 -23.71
CA ALA A 177 -21.46 -6.75 -23.76
C ALA A 177 -21.05 -8.23 -23.66
N ASN A 178 -21.91 -9.06 -23.05
CA ASN A 178 -21.68 -10.49 -22.84
C ASN A 178 -20.32 -10.84 -22.21
N GLY A 179 -19.83 -9.99 -21.31
CA GLY A 179 -18.52 -10.14 -20.66
C GLY A 179 -18.29 -11.50 -20.00
N ALA A 180 -19.34 -12.16 -19.50
CA ALA A 180 -19.24 -13.49 -18.87
C ALA A 180 -18.71 -14.60 -19.81
N ASN A 181 -18.63 -14.34 -21.11
CA ASN A 181 -18.02 -15.23 -22.09
C ASN A 181 -16.58 -14.83 -22.45
N GLY A 182 -16.17 -13.61 -22.12
CA GLY A 182 -14.93 -13.00 -22.59
C GLY A 182 -13.71 -13.21 -21.71
N THR A 183 -12.54 -13.24 -22.35
CA THR A 183 -11.24 -13.04 -21.70
C THR A 183 -10.61 -11.75 -22.19
N LEU A 184 -10.18 -10.87 -21.28
CA LEU A 184 -9.44 -9.66 -21.57
C LEU A 184 -8.00 -9.81 -21.11
N ASN A 185 -7.05 -9.65 -22.03
CA ASN A 185 -5.62 -9.70 -21.74
C ASN A 185 -4.98 -8.31 -21.90
N VAL A 186 -4.23 -7.85 -20.91
CA VAL A 186 -3.32 -6.71 -21.03
C VAL A 186 -1.90 -7.23 -21.02
N THR A 187 -1.30 -7.31 -22.20
CA THR A 187 0.05 -7.86 -22.38
C THR A 187 1.11 -6.79 -22.57
N ASN A 188 0.73 -5.58 -23.01
CA ASN A 188 1.63 -4.45 -23.12
C ASN A 188 0.88 -3.11 -23.01
N GLY A 189 1.25 -2.27 -22.04
CA GLY A 189 0.67 -0.97 -21.72
C GLY A 189 -0.21 -0.92 -20.46
N PHE A 190 -0.66 0.30 -20.14
CA PHE A 190 -1.68 0.60 -19.13
C PHE A 190 -2.98 1.04 -19.81
N ILE A 191 -4.08 0.36 -19.51
CA ILE A 191 -5.40 0.64 -20.08
C ILE A 191 -6.31 1.19 -18.98
N GLN A 192 -6.94 2.34 -19.23
CA GLN A 192 -7.93 2.94 -18.34
C GLN A 192 -9.32 2.87 -18.97
N VAL A 193 -10.28 2.37 -18.19
CA VAL A 193 -11.69 2.26 -18.58
C VAL A 193 -12.56 3.04 -17.60
N SER A 194 -13.67 3.57 -18.12
CA SER A 194 -14.61 4.37 -17.32
C SER A 194 -16.00 3.74 -17.18
N ASP A 195 -16.31 2.72 -17.99
CA ASP A 195 -17.56 1.98 -17.88
C ASP A 195 -17.40 0.74 -16.97
N LYS A 196 -18.38 0.50 -16.11
CA LYS A 196 -18.36 -0.62 -15.14
C LYS A 196 -18.54 -2.00 -15.78
N SER A 197 -19.04 -2.07 -17.01
CA SER A 197 -19.23 -3.33 -17.73
C SER A 197 -17.95 -4.13 -17.93
N PHE A 198 -16.78 -3.48 -17.93
CA PHE A 198 -15.49 -4.16 -17.97
C PHE A 198 -15.26 -5.11 -16.79
N ALA A 199 -15.90 -4.87 -15.63
CA ALA A 199 -15.84 -5.79 -14.50
C ALA A 199 -16.70 -7.06 -14.68
N THR A 200 -17.48 -7.15 -15.77
CA THR A 200 -18.29 -8.35 -16.10
C THR A 200 -17.54 -9.36 -16.95
N VAL A 201 -16.33 -9.03 -17.43
CA VAL A 201 -15.50 -9.93 -18.23
C VAL A 201 -15.10 -11.14 -17.39
N LYS A 202 -15.36 -12.36 -17.86
CA LYS A 202 -15.09 -13.61 -17.12
C LYS A 202 -13.66 -13.71 -16.60
N ALA A 203 -12.67 -13.29 -17.40
CA ALA A 203 -11.29 -13.26 -16.96
C ALA A 203 -10.59 -11.98 -17.43
N ILE A 204 -9.95 -11.28 -16.51
CA ILE A 204 -9.05 -10.16 -16.81
C ILE A 204 -7.65 -10.60 -16.44
N ASN A 205 -6.76 -10.66 -17.42
CA ASN A 205 -5.38 -11.12 -17.27
C ASN A 205 -4.42 -9.95 -17.47
N ILE A 206 -3.54 -9.70 -16.50
CA ILE A 206 -2.60 -8.58 -16.51
C ILE A 206 -1.18 -9.14 -16.48
N GLY A 207 -0.38 -8.82 -17.50
CA GLY A 207 1.03 -9.21 -17.57
C GLY A 207 1.94 -8.39 -16.65
N ASP A 208 3.21 -8.81 -16.52
CA ASP A 208 4.22 -8.07 -15.76
C ASP A 208 4.49 -6.69 -16.33
N GLY A 209 4.63 -5.70 -15.46
CA GLY A 209 4.84 -4.29 -15.81
C GLY A 209 3.63 -3.61 -16.45
N GLN A 210 2.51 -4.32 -16.63
CA GLN A 210 1.31 -3.82 -17.29
C GLN A 210 0.24 -3.41 -16.29
N GLY A 211 -0.80 -2.72 -16.76
CA GLY A 211 -1.90 -2.39 -15.85
C GLY A 211 -3.27 -2.19 -16.47
N PHE A 212 -4.27 -2.45 -15.65
CA PHE A 212 -5.67 -2.20 -15.97
C PHE A 212 -6.26 -1.29 -14.89
N MET A 213 -6.88 -0.20 -15.31
CA MET A 213 -7.24 0.92 -14.45
C MET A 213 -8.74 1.19 -14.57
N PHE A 214 -9.48 1.01 -13.48
CA PHE A 214 -10.89 1.41 -13.41
C PHE A 214 -10.98 2.85 -12.89
N ASN A 215 -11.53 3.75 -13.71
CA ASN A 215 -11.83 5.13 -13.33
C ASN A 215 -13.30 5.41 -13.67
N THR A 216 -14.21 4.74 -12.95
CA THR A 216 -15.63 4.75 -13.33
C THR A 216 -16.29 6.10 -13.07
N ASN A 217 -17.08 6.58 -14.03
CA ASN A 217 -17.83 7.82 -13.87
C ASN A 217 -18.98 7.64 -12.87
N ALA A 218 -19.13 8.59 -11.96
CA ALA A 218 -20.04 8.55 -10.81
C ALA A 218 -21.51 8.85 -11.15
N THR A 219 -22.04 8.31 -12.24
CA THR A 219 -23.47 8.48 -12.55
C THR A 219 -24.30 7.50 -11.72
N ASN A 220 -24.67 7.96 -10.50
CA ASN A 220 -25.63 7.42 -9.54
C ASN A 220 -25.27 6.08 -8.87
N ALA A 221 -25.02 6.10 -7.55
CA ALA A 221 -25.16 4.99 -6.59
C ALA A 221 -24.80 3.56 -7.08
N ASN A 222 -23.71 3.42 -7.84
CA ASN A 222 -23.35 2.16 -8.47
C ASN A 222 -21.95 1.78 -8.04
N ALA A 223 -21.86 0.88 -7.07
CA ALA A 223 -20.60 0.25 -6.73
C ALA A 223 -20.02 -0.53 -7.93
N LEU A 224 -18.70 -0.47 -8.11
CA LEU A 224 -18.00 -1.33 -9.08
C LEU A 224 -17.85 -2.71 -8.46
N ASN A 225 -18.62 -3.69 -8.92
CA ASN A 225 -18.53 -5.06 -8.42
C ASN A 225 -17.46 -5.85 -9.18
N LEU A 226 -16.28 -5.94 -8.60
CA LEU A 226 -15.19 -6.81 -9.05
C LEU A 226 -15.50 -8.26 -8.68
N GLN A 227 -15.17 -9.18 -9.58
CA GLN A 227 -15.39 -10.63 -9.41
C GLN A 227 -16.88 -11.06 -9.28
N ALA A 228 -17.82 -10.23 -9.72
CA ALA A 228 -19.22 -10.64 -9.78
C ALA A 228 -19.42 -11.82 -10.76
N GLY A 229 -20.24 -12.80 -10.38
CA GLY A 229 -20.67 -13.89 -11.27
C GLY A 229 -19.57 -14.89 -11.68
N GLY A 230 -18.47 -15.00 -10.93
CA GLY A 230 -17.35 -15.90 -11.25
C GLY A 230 -16.27 -15.28 -12.14
N THR A 231 -16.26 -13.95 -12.25
CA THR A 231 -15.18 -13.19 -12.90
C THR A 231 -13.87 -13.36 -12.13
N THR A 232 -12.77 -13.66 -12.83
CA THR A 232 -11.44 -13.81 -12.24
C THR A 232 -10.50 -12.70 -12.71
N ILE A 233 -9.77 -12.06 -11.79
CA ILE A 233 -8.68 -11.14 -12.13
C ILE A 233 -7.36 -11.87 -11.86
N ASN A 234 -6.59 -12.11 -12.92
CA ASN A 234 -5.33 -12.83 -12.88
C ASN A 234 -4.15 -11.93 -13.21
N PHE A 235 -3.04 -12.15 -12.52
CA PHE A 235 -1.76 -11.54 -12.83
C PHE A 235 -0.85 -12.62 -13.42
N ASN A 236 -0.85 -12.72 -14.74
CA ASN A 236 -0.25 -13.83 -15.49
C ASN A 236 1.25 -13.68 -15.72
N GLY A 237 1.85 -12.63 -15.17
CA GLY A 237 3.29 -12.42 -15.17
C GLY A 237 4.07 -13.47 -14.38
N THR A 238 5.35 -13.64 -14.70
CA THR A 238 6.29 -14.42 -13.90
C THR A 238 6.58 -13.72 -12.58
N ASP A 239 6.77 -12.40 -12.63
CA ASP A 239 7.35 -11.58 -11.57
C ASP A 239 6.26 -10.98 -10.65
N GLY A 240 5.00 -11.02 -11.09
CA GLY A 240 3.85 -10.52 -10.33
C GLY A 240 3.83 -8.99 -10.21
N THR A 241 4.35 -8.29 -11.22
CA THR A 241 4.42 -6.82 -11.24
C THR A 241 3.24 -6.17 -11.98
N GLY A 242 2.34 -6.98 -12.55
CA GLY A 242 1.10 -6.51 -13.16
C GLY A 242 0.20 -5.78 -12.14
N ARG A 243 -0.53 -4.75 -12.59
CA ARG A 243 -1.20 -3.82 -11.67
C ARG A 243 -2.69 -3.65 -11.99
N LEU A 244 -3.54 -3.87 -10.99
CA LEU A 244 -4.93 -3.45 -11.01
C LEU A 244 -5.04 -2.12 -10.26
N VAL A 245 -5.48 -1.05 -10.93
CA VAL A 245 -5.59 0.29 -10.32
C VAL A 245 -7.06 0.70 -10.24
N LEU A 246 -7.50 1.11 -9.06
CA LEU A 246 -8.85 1.57 -8.76
C LEU A 246 -8.78 3.07 -8.47
N LEU A 247 -9.31 3.88 -9.37
CA LEU A 247 -9.19 5.34 -9.35
C LEU A 247 -10.50 6.01 -8.91
N SER A 248 -10.45 6.79 -7.84
CA SER A 248 -11.54 7.66 -7.39
C SER A 248 -11.24 9.12 -7.77
N LYS A 249 -11.47 9.47 -9.05
CA LYS A 249 -11.11 10.80 -9.63
C LYS A 249 -12.29 11.70 -10.03
N ASN A 250 -13.49 11.17 -10.21
CA ASN A 250 -14.59 11.92 -10.87
C ASN A 250 -15.69 12.44 -9.93
N GLY A 251 -15.34 12.90 -8.72
CA GLY A 251 -16.20 13.80 -7.94
C GLY A 251 -17.32 13.17 -7.08
N ALA A 252 -17.54 11.86 -7.12
CA ALA A 252 -18.31 11.14 -6.09
C ALA A 252 -17.62 9.81 -5.75
N ALA A 253 -17.66 9.42 -4.47
CA ALA A 253 -17.01 8.20 -3.98
C ALA A 253 -17.45 6.99 -4.81
N THR A 254 -16.51 6.32 -5.46
CA THR A 254 -16.75 5.02 -6.08
C THR A 254 -16.45 3.96 -5.04
N ASP A 255 -17.49 3.35 -4.49
CA ASP A 255 -17.34 2.13 -3.71
C ASP A 255 -16.89 1.02 -4.66
N PHE A 256 -15.67 0.53 -4.44
CA PHE A 256 -15.14 -0.63 -5.13
C PHE A 256 -15.54 -1.86 -4.33
N ASN A 257 -16.51 -2.60 -4.83
CA ASN A 257 -17.02 -3.78 -4.18
C ASN A 257 -16.33 -5.01 -4.74
N VAL A 258 -15.72 -5.83 -3.88
CA VAL A 258 -15.08 -7.08 -4.25
C VAL A 258 -15.93 -8.24 -3.76
N THR A 259 -16.38 -9.09 -4.68
CA THR A 259 -17.03 -10.36 -4.34
C THR A 259 -15.95 -11.45 -4.29
N GLY A 260 -15.37 -11.68 -3.11
CA GLY A 260 -14.21 -12.57 -2.92
C GLY A 260 -12.93 -11.80 -2.63
N SER A 261 -11.77 -12.34 -3.03
CA SER A 261 -10.44 -11.75 -2.78
C SER A 261 -9.73 -11.36 -4.08
N LEU A 262 -9.20 -10.14 -4.17
CA LEU A 262 -8.27 -9.76 -5.23
C LEU A 262 -6.87 -10.30 -4.93
N GLY A 263 -6.15 -10.82 -5.94
CA GLY A 263 -4.76 -11.25 -5.75
C GLY A 263 -4.57 -12.59 -5.02
N GLY A 264 -5.59 -13.46 -5.01
CA GLY A 264 -5.49 -14.82 -4.45
C GLY A 264 -4.55 -15.76 -5.23
N ASN A 265 -4.14 -15.37 -6.44
CA ASN A 265 -2.94 -15.90 -7.08
C ASN A 265 -1.81 -14.93 -6.73
N LEU A 266 -0.74 -15.41 -6.07
CA LEU A 266 0.36 -14.72 -5.35
C LEU A 266 1.12 -13.58 -6.07
N LYS A 267 0.60 -13.12 -7.20
CA LYS A 267 1.26 -12.29 -8.19
C LYS A 267 0.36 -11.08 -8.39
N GLY A 268 0.94 -9.88 -8.47
CA GLY A 268 0.21 -8.67 -8.80
C GLY A 268 0.08 -7.65 -7.69
N ILE A 269 -0.08 -6.40 -8.13
CA ILE A 269 -0.22 -5.23 -7.28
C ILE A 269 -1.65 -4.70 -7.43
N ILE A 270 -2.34 -4.54 -6.31
CA ILE A 270 -3.62 -3.82 -6.26
C ILE A 270 -3.33 -2.41 -5.77
N GLU A 271 -3.76 -1.40 -6.52
CA GLU A 271 -3.63 0.00 -6.13
C GLU A 271 -5.02 0.63 -5.95
N LEU A 272 -5.28 1.21 -4.78
CA LEU A 272 -6.39 2.12 -4.54
C LEU A 272 -5.86 3.55 -4.58
N ASN A 273 -6.36 4.35 -5.52
CA ASN A 273 -5.89 5.72 -5.74
C ASN A 273 -7.05 6.71 -5.62
N THR A 274 -7.01 7.48 -4.55
CA THR A 274 -8.07 8.36 -4.07
C THR A 274 -7.65 9.81 -4.33
N VAL A 275 -8.22 10.44 -5.37
CA VAL A 275 -7.74 11.74 -5.88
C VAL A 275 -8.74 12.86 -5.58
N ALA A 276 -9.97 12.75 -6.08
CA ALA A 276 -10.93 13.86 -6.02
C ALA A 276 -11.88 13.78 -4.82
N VAL A 277 -12.18 12.58 -4.35
CA VAL A 277 -13.17 12.25 -3.32
C VAL A 277 -12.69 11.05 -2.55
N ASP A 278 -13.23 10.85 -1.36
CA ASP A 278 -12.92 9.69 -0.54
C ASP A 278 -13.18 8.39 -1.32
N GLY A 279 -12.31 7.41 -1.13
CA GLY A 279 -12.36 6.13 -1.81
C GLY A 279 -12.71 5.04 -0.82
N GLN A 280 -13.52 4.07 -1.24
CA GLN A 280 -13.83 2.90 -0.43
C GLN A 280 -13.62 1.61 -1.21
N LEU A 281 -13.00 0.63 -0.56
CA LEU A 281 -12.84 -0.73 -1.08
C LEU A 281 -13.50 -1.70 -0.10
N ILE A 282 -14.54 -2.43 -0.53
CA ILE A 282 -15.47 -3.18 0.33
C ILE A 282 -15.48 -4.66 -0.06
N ALA A 283 -15.52 -5.57 0.93
CA ALA A 283 -15.85 -6.97 0.68
C ALA A 283 -17.37 -7.20 0.69
N ASN A 284 -17.95 -7.59 -0.46
CA ASN A 284 -19.38 -7.86 -0.61
C ASN A 284 -19.88 -9.09 0.17
N ALA A 285 -18.98 -10.00 0.57
CA ALA A 285 -19.33 -11.13 1.42
C ALA A 285 -19.39 -10.75 2.93
N GLY A 286 -19.19 -9.46 3.23
CA GLY A 286 -19.11 -8.89 4.56
C GLY A 286 -17.66 -8.62 5.00
N PRO A 287 -17.45 -7.74 6.00
CA PRO A 287 -16.12 -7.27 6.41
C PRO A 287 -15.15 -8.36 6.88
N ALA A 288 -15.67 -9.52 7.30
CA ALA A 288 -14.89 -10.69 7.70
C ALA A 288 -14.26 -11.47 6.53
N ASN A 289 -14.43 -11.01 5.29
CA ASN A 289 -13.78 -11.61 4.13
C ASN A 289 -12.60 -10.75 3.68
N ALA A 290 -11.62 -11.40 3.07
CA ALA A 290 -10.49 -10.70 2.49
C ALA A 290 -10.93 -9.93 1.25
N VAL A 291 -10.54 -8.67 1.19
CA VAL A 291 -10.62 -7.83 0.00
C VAL A 291 -9.39 -8.06 -0.86
N ILE A 292 -8.23 -8.19 -0.21
CA ILE A 292 -6.91 -8.38 -0.82
C ILE A 292 -6.30 -9.66 -0.26
N GLY A 293 -5.83 -10.54 -1.14
CA GLY A 293 -5.19 -11.82 -0.82
C GLY A 293 -6.07 -12.82 -0.06
N THR A 294 -5.44 -13.88 0.44
CA THR A 294 -6.08 -14.93 1.26
C THR A 294 -5.33 -15.17 2.58
N ASN A 295 -6.08 -15.52 3.62
CA ASN A 295 -5.63 -15.67 5.01
C ASN A 295 -4.82 -16.96 5.31
N ASN A 296 -4.27 -17.66 4.33
CA ASN A 296 -3.72 -19.03 4.53
C ASN A 296 -2.22 -19.18 4.21
N GLY A 297 -1.42 -18.13 4.36
CA GLY A 297 0.05 -18.20 4.22
C GLY A 297 0.58 -18.42 2.80
N ALA A 298 -0.26 -18.84 1.84
CA ALA A 298 0.10 -19.15 0.46
C ALA A 298 -0.63 -18.29 -0.60
N GLY A 299 -1.32 -17.20 -0.23
CA GLY A 299 -2.10 -16.39 -1.19
C GLY A 299 -2.17 -14.89 -0.89
N ARG A 300 -1.12 -14.30 -0.31
CA ARG A 300 -0.99 -12.83 -0.20
C ARG A 300 -0.87 -12.22 -1.60
N ALA A 301 -1.48 -11.05 -1.81
CA ALA A 301 -1.18 -10.25 -3.00
C ALA A 301 0.31 -9.85 -2.97
N ALA A 302 0.96 -9.76 -4.14
CA ALA A 302 2.37 -9.34 -4.18
C ALA A 302 2.54 -7.92 -3.64
N GLY A 303 1.62 -7.02 -3.98
CA GLY A 303 1.60 -5.67 -3.42
C GLY A 303 0.20 -5.10 -3.22
N PHE A 304 0.08 -4.21 -2.24
CA PHE A 304 -1.06 -3.33 -2.04
C PHE A 304 -0.58 -1.88 -1.91
N VAL A 305 -1.06 -1.01 -2.78
CA VAL A 305 -0.70 0.42 -2.80
C VAL A 305 -1.93 1.24 -2.49
N VAL A 306 -1.85 2.14 -1.52
CA VAL A 306 -2.89 3.12 -1.25
C VAL A 306 -2.31 4.50 -1.48
N SER A 307 -2.87 5.22 -2.46
CA SER A 307 -2.54 6.60 -2.78
C SER A 307 -3.71 7.50 -2.41
N VAL A 308 -3.49 8.52 -1.57
CA VAL A 308 -4.56 9.40 -1.07
C VAL A 308 -4.22 10.88 -1.31
N ASP A 309 -5.10 11.65 -1.92
CA ASP A 309 -4.84 13.08 -2.10
C ASP A 309 -5.07 13.89 -0.82
N ASN A 310 -4.65 15.17 -0.84
CA ASN A 310 -4.71 16.07 0.32
C ASN A 310 -6.10 16.09 0.98
N GLY A 311 -6.16 15.78 2.27
CA GLY A 311 -7.40 15.84 3.05
C GLY A 311 -8.47 14.85 2.59
N LYS A 312 -8.11 13.83 1.80
CA LYS A 312 -8.99 12.72 1.42
C LYS A 312 -8.77 11.52 2.32
N VAL A 313 -9.74 10.61 2.29
CA VAL A 313 -9.74 9.36 3.03
C VAL A 313 -9.88 8.18 2.08
N ALA A 314 -9.00 7.20 2.20
CA ALA A 314 -9.21 5.87 1.63
C ALA A 314 -9.64 4.90 2.72
N THR A 315 -10.80 4.28 2.59
CA THR A 315 -11.33 3.30 3.55
C THR A 315 -11.32 1.91 2.95
N ILE A 316 -10.67 0.96 3.63
CA ILE A 316 -10.66 -0.45 3.27
C ILE A 316 -11.54 -1.19 4.28
N ASP A 317 -12.68 -1.69 3.80
CA ASP A 317 -13.71 -2.39 4.55
C ASP A 317 -13.69 -3.90 4.26
N GLY A 318 -12.62 -4.53 4.74
CA GLY A 318 -12.39 -5.96 4.76
C GLY A 318 -10.92 -6.27 4.99
N GLN A 319 -10.55 -7.55 5.00
CA GLN A 319 -9.19 -7.95 5.39
C GLN A 319 -8.19 -7.72 4.24
N VAL A 320 -6.96 -7.34 4.59
CA VAL A 320 -5.87 -7.10 3.64
C VAL A 320 -4.71 -8.06 3.92
N TYR A 321 -4.45 -8.96 2.97
CA TYR A 321 -3.31 -9.86 2.98
C TYR A 321 -2.40 -9.53 1.79
N ALA A 322 -1.34 -8.78 2.04
CA ALA A 322 -0.35 -8.40 1.03
C ALA A 322 1.06 -8.75 1.49
N LYS A 323 2.02 -8.85 0.57
CA LYS A 323 3.44 -9.00 0.91
C LYS A 323 4.12 -7.63 1.03
N ASP A 324 3.87 -6.75 0.08
CA ASP A 324 4.36 -5.38 0.13
C ASP A 324 3.19 -4.40 0.23
N MET A 325 3.22 -3.50 1.20
CA MET A 325 2.27 -2.42 1.36
C MET A 325 2.96 -1.08 1.13
N VAL A 326 2.35 -0.23 0.32
CA VAL A 326 2.83 1.15 0.13
C VAL A 326 1.70 2.11 0.45
N ILE A 327 1.96 3.02 1.38
CA ILE A 327 1.03 4.08 1.76
C ILE A 327 1.65 5.40 1.28
N GLN A 328 0.93 6.09 0.42
CA GLN A 328 1.37 7.33 -0.17
C GLN A 328 0.21 8.32 -0.27
N SER A 329 0.55 9.60 -0.29
CA SER A 329 -0.39 10.70 -0.29
C SER A 329 0.17 11.87 -1.09
N ALA A 330 -0.57 12.40 -2.07
CA ALA A 330 -0.02 13.45 -2.93
C ALA A 330 0.38 14.73 -2.16
N ASN A 331 -0.19 14.94 -0.97
CA ASN A 331 0.14 16.03 -0.06
C ASN A 331 0.01 15.58 1.42
N ALA A 332 0.33 16.46 2.38
CA ALA A 332 0.13 16.19 3.81
C ALA A 332 -1.35 15.91 4.14
N ASN A 333 -1.64 15.13 5.20
CA ASN A 333 -2.99 14.85 5.76
C ASN A 333 -3.88 13.83 5.04
N GLY A 334 -3.44 13.16 3.97
CA GLY A 334 -4.19 12.01 3.45
C GLY A 334 -4.31 10.90 4.51
N GLN A 335 -5.49 10.30 4.63
CA GLN A 335 -5.77 9.27 5.63
C GLN A 335 -6.16 7.93 4.99
N VAL A 336 -5.59 6.83 5.51
CA VAL A 336 -5.97 5.46 5.18
C VAL A 336 -6.61 4.81 6.40
N ASN A 337 -7.84 4.33 6.26
CA ASN A 337 -8.59 3.64 7.30
C ASN A 337 -8.72 2.16 6.95
N PHE A 338 -8.09 1.31 7.75
CA PHE A 338 -8.30 -0.14 7.69
C PHE A 338 -9.33 -0.53 8.74
N ARG A 339 -10.54 -0.89 8.30
CA ARG A 339 -11.65 -1.29 9.20
C ARG A 339 -11.59 -2.76 9.62
N HIS A 340 -10.61 -3.49 9.13
CA HIS A 340 -10.36 -4.90 9.42
C HIS A 340 -8.86 -5.19 9.48
N ILE A 341 -8.52 -6.45 9.75
CA ILE A 341 -7.15 -6.95 9.85
C ILE A 341 -6.36 -6.58 8.59
N VAL A 342 -5.21 -5.95 8.81
CA VAL A 342 -4.13 -5.87 7.85
C VAL A 342 -3.06 -6.85 8.26
N ASP A 343 -2.65 -7.71 7.36
CA ASP A 343 -1.53 -8.62 7.56
C ASP A 343 -0.60 -8.54 6.35
N VAL A 344 0.62 -8.05 6.61
CA VAL A 344 1.72 -7.95 5.66
C VAL A 344 2.68 -9.14 5.76
N GLY A 345 2.60 -9.90 6.85
CA GLY A 345 3.45 -11.05 7.13
C GLY A 345 4.82 -10.64 7.67
N ILE A 346 5.57 -11.62 8.18
CA ILE A 346 6.88 -11.40 8.82
C ILE A 346 7.95 -10.93 7.84
N ASP A 347 7.91 -11.42 6.60
CA ASP A 347 8.88 -11.10 5.53
C ASP A 347 8.38 -9.99 4.60
N GLY A 348 7.18 -9.46 4.87
CA GLY A 348 6.58 -8.40 4.09
C GLY A 348 7.04 -7.02 4.54
N THR A 349 6.82 -6.03 3.67
CA THR A 349 7.25 -4.64 3.92
C THR A 349 6.09 -3.67 3.90
N THR A 350 6.10 -2.66 4.76
CA THR A 350 5.20 -1.49 4.70
C THR A 350 6.03 -0.23 4.53
N ALA A 351 5.81 0.52 3.46
CA ALA A 351 6.56 1.74 3.20
C ALA A 351 5.63 2.96 3.14
N PHE A 352 6.04 4.03 3.82
CA PHE A 352 5.43 5.35 3.65
C PHE A 352 6.24 6.15 2.63
N LYS A 353 5.59 6.77 1.64
CA LYS A 353 6.30 7.58 0.63
C LYS A 353 6.13 9.09 0.79
N THR A 354 5.21 9.52 1.64
CA THR A 354 4.78 10.92 1.75
C THR A 354 4.63 11.36 3.20
N ALA A 355 5.04 12.59 3.49
CA ALA A 355 5.01 13.15 4.84
C ALA A 355 3.58 13.35 5.33
N ALA A 356 3.36 13.19 6.64
CA ALA A 356 2.06 13.38 7.28
C ALA A 356 0.93 12.49 6.73
N SER A 357 1.28 11.32 6.18
CA SER A 357 0.31 10.26 5.88
C SER A 357 -0.26 9.72 7.18
N LYS A 358 -1.58 9.59 7.29
CA LYS A 358 -2.24 9.06 8.49
C LYS A 358 -2.82 7.68 8.22
N VAL A 359 -2.63 6.74 9.13
CA VAL A 359 -3.18 5.39 9.05
C VAL A 359 -3.94 5.11 10.32
N ALA A 360 -5.19 4.68 10.21
CA ALA A 360 -5.95 4.17 11.33
C ALA A 360 -6.28 2.69 11.08
N ILE A 361 -5.98 1.83 12.05
CA ILE A 361 -6.45 0.45 12.08
C ILE A 361 -7.65 0.35 13.04
N THR A 362 -8.49 -0.68 12.90
CA THR A 362 -9.57 -0.96 13.87
C THR A 362 -9.45 -2.34 14.53
N GLN A 363 -8.53 -3.17 14.07
CA GLN A 363 -8.32 -4.55 14.52
C GLN A 363 -6.83 -4.87 14.62
N ASN A 364 -6.52 -5.97 15.31
CA ASN A 364 -5.17 -6.53 15.37
C ASN A 364 -4.59 -6.65 13.97
N SER A 365 -3.41 -6.07 13.76
CA SER A 365 -2.80 -5.96 12.43
C SER A 365 -1.29 -6.19 12.50
N ASN A 366 -0.72 -6.72 11.42
CA ASN A 366 0.69 -6.93 11.23
C ASN A 366 1.17 -6.15 10.01
N PHE A 367 2.05 -5.17 10.21
CA PHE A 367 2.61 -4.33 9.14
C PHE A 367 3.99 -4.82 8.66
N GLY A 368 4.48 -5.95 9.17
CA GLY A 368 5.77 -6.52 8.79
C GLY A 368 6.92 -5.55 9.07
N THR A 369 7.92 -5.50 8.18
CA THR A 369 8.99 -4.50 8.25
C THR A 369 8.47 -3.17 7.74
N THR A 370 8.28 -2.21 8.63
CA THR A 370 7.72 -0.90 8.32
C THR A 370 8.81 0.16 8.28
N ASP A 371 8.99 0.84 7.16
CA ASP A 371 9.88 1.98 7.03
C ASP A 371 9.08 3.27 6.86
N PHE A 372 9.18 4.16 7.85
CA PHE A 372 8.60 5.49 7.79
C PHE A 372 9.48 6.48 7.01
N GLY A 373 10.75 6.16 6.72
CA GLY A 373 11.68 7.07 6.04
C GLY A 373 11.88 8.39 6.80
N ASN A 374 11.99 9.51 6.07
CA ASN A 374 12.15 10.86 6.63
C ASN A 374 10.79 11.61 6.68
N LEU A 375 9.71 10.91 7.03
CA LEU A 375 8.33 11.36 6.82
C LEU A 375 7.58 11.43 8.15
N ALA A 376 6.82 12.50 8.39
CA ALA A 376 5.99 12.64 9.60
C ALA A 376 4.71 11.77 9.57
N ALA A 377 4.81 10.52 9.13
CA ALA A 377 3.69 9.58 9.02
C ALA A 377 3.15 9.21 10.42
N GLN A 378 1.86 8.91 10.50
CA GLN A 378 1.16 8.64 11.74
C GLN A 378 0.36 7.34 11.63
N ILE A 379 0.46 6.47 12.64
CA ILE A 379 -0.40 5.29 12.77
C ILE A 379 -1.18 5.42 14.07
N THR A 380 -2.51 5.29 14.03
CA THR A 380 -3.38 5.25 15.20
C THR A 380 -3.79 3.81 15.48
N VAL A 381 -3.51 3.35 16.70
CA VAL A 381 -3.84 2.03 17.23
C VAL A 381 -4.98 2.18 18.27
N PRO A 382 -6.16 1.63 18.02
CA PRO A 382 -7.31 1.73 18.91
C PRO A 382 -7.14 0.94 20.21
N ASN A 383 -8.14 1.11 21.08
CA ASN A 383 -8.12 0.48 22.38
C ASN A 383 -8.13 -1.05 22.34
N ALA A 384 -7.26 -1.66 23.15
CA ALA A 384 -7.07 -3.12 23.26
C ALA A 384 -6.65 -3.84 21.96
N MET A 385 -6.21 -3.09 20.95
CA MET A 385 -5.72 -3.67 19.70
C MET A 385 -4.19 -3.80 19.70
N THR A 386 -3.71 -4.82 19.00
CA THR A 386 -2.28 -5.08 18.80
C THR A 386 -1.84 -4.67 17.40
N LEU A 387 -0.82 -3.84 17.33
CA LEU A 387 -0.05 -3.60 16.11
C LEU A 387 1.27 -4.38 16.18
N THR A 388 1.47 -5.30 15.24
CA THR A 388 2.69 -6.07 15.09
C THR A 388 3.52 -5.52 13.94
N GLY A 389 4.84 -5.40 14.12
CA GLY A 389 5.74 -4.94 13.07
C GLY A 389 7.16 -4.68 13.55
N ASN A 390 8.07 -4.42 12.62
CA ASN A 390 9.42 -3.96 12.86
C ASN A 390 9.54 -2.55 12.27
N PHE A 391 9.52 -1.51 13.09
CA PHE A 391 9.28 -0.13 12.62
C PHE A 391 10.57 0.71 12.60
N THR A 392 11.03 1.17 11.43
CA THR A 392 12.19 2.04 11.29
C THR A 392 11.81 3.44 10.81
N GLY A 393 12.57 4.45 11.22
CA GLY A 393 12.62 5.78 10.59
C GLY A 393 14.02 6.08 10.04
N ASP A 394 14.20 7.24 9.40
CA ASP A 394 15.47 7.67 8.82
C ASP A 394 16.58 7.83 9.88
N ALA A 395 17.43 6.81 9.99
CA ALA A 395 18.56 6.78 10.92
C ALA A 395 19.62 7.86 10.64
N SER A 396 19.63 8.47 9.44
CA SER A 396 20.58 9.52 9.07
C SER A 396 20.16 10.92 9.55
N ASN A 397 18.93 11.07 10.06
CA ASN A 397 18.38 12.35 10.50
C ASN A 397 17.68 12.26 11.87
N PRO A 398 18.44 12.20 12.99
CA PRO A 398 17.90 11.99 14.34
C PRO A 398 16.96 13.10 14.86
N GLY A 399 16.94 14.26 14.19
CA GLY A 399 16.11 15.41 14.58
C GLY A 399 14.72 15.42 13.94
N ASN A 400 14.43 14.54 12.97
CA ASN A 400 13.13 14.51 12.32
C ASN A 400 12.19 13.52 13.01
N THR A 401 10.95 13.95 13.28
CA THR A 401 9.78 13.16 13.68
C THR A 401 9.42 12.17 12.58
N ALA A 402 10.29 11.19 12.33
CA ALA A 402 10.24 10.28 11.20
C ALA A 402 9.07 9.30 11.25
N GLY A 403 8.17 9.35 12.24
CA GLY A 403 6.96 8.54 12.33
C GLY A 403 6.42 8.55 13.76
N VAL A 404 5.09 8.64 13.91
CA VAL A 404 4.42 8.60 15.22
C VAL A 404 3.44 7.46 15.25
N ILE A 405 3.53 6.59 16.26
CA ILE A 405 2.49 5.61 16.55
C ILE A 405 1.71 6.11 17.76
N THR A 406 0.42 6.39 17.55
CA THR A 406 -0.50 6.90 18.58
C THR A 406 -1.41 5.77 19.05
N PHE A 407 -1.51 5.57 20.36
CA PHE A 407 -2.43 4.61 20.98
C PHE A 407 -3.61 5.35 21.64
N ASP A 408 -4.83 4.92 21.35
CA ASP A 408 -6.03 5.52 21.97
C ASP A 408 -6.12 5.16 23.47
N ALA A 409 -5.97 3.87 23.83
CA ALA A 409 -5.80 3.37 25.22
C ALA A 409 -5.48 1.87 25.25
N ASN A 410 -4.66 1.34 26.17
CA ASN A 410 -4.46 -0.12 26.35
C ASN A 410 -4.07 -0.91 25.08
N GLY A 411 -3.43 -0.28 24.10
CA GLY A 411 -2.99 -0.97 22.89
C GLY A 411 -1.60 -1.59 23.06
N THR A 412 -1.27 -2.54 22.20
CA THR A 412 0.00 -3.28 22.25
C THR A 412 0.79 -3.05 20.98
N LEU A 413 2.07 -2.68 21.12
CA LEU A 413 3.05 -2.72 20.06
C LEU A 413 3.91 -3.98 20.23
N ALA A 414 3.85 -4.89 19.25
CA ALA A 414 4.62 -6.12 19.28
C ALA A 414 5.63 -6.18 18.13
N SER A 415 6.82 -6.71 18.41
CA SER A 415 7.78 -7.12 17.38
C SER A 415 7.19 -8.21 16.47
N ALA A 416 7.47 -8.14 15.16
CA ALA A 416 7.07 -9.18 14.20
C ALA A 416 8.01 -10.39 14.19
N SER A 417 9.22 -10.28 14.76
CA SER A 417 10.18 -11.41 14.84
C SER A 417 9.93 -12.27 16.09
N ALA A 418 9.88 -13.60 15.88
CA ALA A 418 9.92 -14.60 16.95
C ALA A 418 11.37 -15.00 17.32
N ASP A 419 12.39 -14.57 16.56
CA ASP A 419 13.80 -14.83 16.86
C ASP A 419 14.36 -13.73 17.76
N ALA A 420 14.72 -14.11 18.99
CA ALA A 420 15.31 -13.25 20.01
C ALA A 420 16.70 -12.70 19.65
N ASN A 421 17.37 -13.25 18.63
CA ASN A 421 18.70 -12.80 18.17
C ASN A 421 18.64 -11.84 16.98
N VAL A 422 17.50 -11.73 16.31
CA VAL A 422 17.30 -10.70 15.29
C VAL A 422 16.97 -9.40 16.02
N ALA A 423 17.90 -8.44 15.99
CA ALA A 423 17.69 -7.10 16.53
C ALA A 423 16.58 -6.40 15.73
N VAL A 424 15.33 -6.64 16.12
CA VAL A 424 14.18 -5.88 15.64
C VAL A 424 14.40 -4.44 16.07
N THR A 425 14.64 -3.60 15.09
CA THR A 425 15.02 -2.21 15.29
C THR A 425 13.75 -1.40 15.16
N ASN A 426 13.02 -1.25 16.27
CA ASN A 426 11.99 -0.23 16.33
C ASN A 426 12.70 1.13 16.48
N ASN A 427 13.10 1.74 15.35
CA ASN A 427 13.61 3.10 15.30
C ASN A 427 12.43 4.09 15.21
N ILE A 428 11.53 4.09 16.21
CA ILE A 428 10.34 4.95 16.28
C ILE A 428 10.69 6.22 17.07
N THR A 429 10.58 7.40 16.45
CA THR A 429 10.94 8.68 17.09
C THR A 429 9.95 9.12 18.19
N ALA A 430 8.70 8.66 18.17
CA ALA A 430 7.72 8.94 19.24
C ALA A 430 6.60 7.90 19.32
N ILE A 431 6.25 7.48 20.55
CA ILE A 431 5.04 6.70 20.84
C ILE A 431 4.13 7.55 21.73
N GLU A 432 2.97 7.94 21.23
CA GLU A 432 2.05 8.81 21.96
C GLU A 432 0.83 8.02 22.44
N ALA A 433 0.51 8.06 23.74
CA ALA A 433 -0.82 7.67 24.19
C ALA A 433 -1.70 8.92 24.26
N SER A 434 -2.91 8.87 23.68
CA SER A 434 -3.80 10.05 23.62
C SER A 434 -4.53 10.35 24.95
N GLY A 435 -4.32 9.52 25.99
CA GLY A 435 -4.88 9.69 27.35
C GLY A 435 -4.11 8.90 28.44
N VAL A 436 -4.78 8.52 29.54
CA VAL A 436 -4.23 7.67 30.65
C VAL A 436 -4.07 6.20 30.22
N GLY A 437 -3.72 5.99 28.95
CA GLY A 437 -3.68 4.69 28.31
C GLY A 437 -2.45 3.90 28.74
N VAL A 438 -2.63 2.58 28.84
CA VAL A 438 -1.52 1.64 28.95
C VAL A 438 -0.98 1.33 27.55
N VAL A 439 0.34 1.37 27.34
CA VAL A 439 0.98 0.95 26.08
C VAL A 439 1.91 -0.21 26.38
N GLN A 440 1.63 -1.40 25.84
CA GLN A 440 2.51 -2.55 26.04
C GLN A 440 3.55 -2.65 24.91
N LEU A 441 4.82 -2.73 25.26
CA LEU A 441 5.97 -2.88 24.36
C LEU A 441 6.62 -4.26 24.55
N SER A 442 7.10 -4.84 23.45
CA SER A 442 7.87 -6.08 23.47
C SER A 442 8.95 -6.11 22.37
N GLY A 443 10.01 -6.89 22.62
CA GLY A 443 11.14 -7.04 21.70
C GLY A 443 12.23 -5.98 21.90
N THR A 444 13.02 -5.74 20.86
CA THR A 444 14.12 -4.77 20.89
C THR A 444 13.68 -3.43 20.29
N HIS A 445 14.12 -2.32 20.88
CA HIS A 445 13.84 -0.96 20.46
C HIS A 445 15.14 -0.17 20.49
N THR A 446 15.51 0.49 19.40
CA THR A 446 16.83 1.15 19.27
C THR A 446 16.74 2.66 19.06
N ALA A 447 15.56 3.18 18.73
CA ALA A 447 15.27 4.62 18.72
C ALA A 447 15.11 5.20 20.12
N GLU A 448 15.13 6.53 20.16
CA GLU A 448 14.50 7.31 21.22
C GLU A 448 13.02 6.93 21.41
N LEU A 449 12.69 6.33 22.55
CA LEU A 449 11.32 6.18 23.02
C LEU A 449 10.86 7.49 23.67
N ARG A 450 9.91 8.20 23.04
CA ARG A 450 9.22 9.33 23.67
C ARG A 450 7.91 8.88 24.30
N LEU A 451 7.75 9.12 25.59
CA LEU A 451 6.51 8.87 26.34
C LEU A 451 5.57 10.07 26.16
N GLY A 452 4.30 9.80 25.83
CA GLY A 452 3.27 10.81 25.54
C GLY A 452 2.70 11.56 26.75
N ASN A 453 1.43 11.95 26.65
CA ASN A 453 0.70 12.82 27.57
C ASN A 453 0.74 12.38 29.06
N ALA A 454 0.40 13.32 29.96
CA ALA A 454 0.31 13.06 31.39
C ALA A 454 -0.62 11.87 31.70
N GLY A 455 -0.13 10.89 32.47
CA GLY A 455 -0.85 9.68 32.85
C GLY A 455 -0.60 8.46 31.96
N SER A 456 0.19 8.57 30.89
CA SER A 456 0.56 7.42 30.05
C SER A 456 1.36 6.40 30.86
N VAL A 457 0.97 5.13 30.80
CA VAL A 457 1.68 4.02 31.45
C VAL A 457 2.26 3.10 30.38
N PHE A 458 3.57 3.00 30.30
CA PHE A 458 4.22 2.08 29.37
C PHE A 458 4.54 0.77 30.08
N LYS A 459 4.03 -0.34 29.57
CA LYS A 459 4.30 -1.69 30.07
C LYS A 459 5.33 -2.39 29.22
N LEU A 460 6.45 -2.80 29.80
CA LEU A 460 7.42 -3.64 29.09
C LEU A 460 7.15 -5.12 29.38
N ALA A 461 7.05 -5.94 28.33
CA ALA A 461 6.95 -7.39 28.43
C ALA A 461 8.30 -8.03 28.78
N ASP A 462 8.29 -9.30 29.21
CA ASP A 462 9.51 -10.07 29.47
C ASP A 462 10.44 -10.08 28.23
N GLY A 463 11.73 -9.81 28.46
CA GLY A 463 12.76 -9.81 27.42
C GLY A 463 12.82 -8.53 26.59
N THR A 464 12.06 -7.49 26.94
CA THR A 464 12.09 -6.21 26.22
C THR A 464 13.44 -5.50 26.39
N VAL A 465 14.00 -4.97 25.30
CA VAL A 465 15.27 -4.24 25.28
C VAL A 465 15.06 -2.86 24.66
N ILE A 466 15.50 -1.79 25.32
CA ILE A 466 15.45 -0.41 24.84
C ILE A 466 16.88 0.15 24.81
N ASN A 467 17.45 0.29 23.61
CA ASN A 467 18.80 0.80 23.40
C ASN A 467 18.87 2.30 23.11
N GLY A 468 17.80 2.89 22.59
CA GLY A 468 17.74 4.33 22.40
C GLY A 468 17.28 5.08 23.65
N LYS A 469 17.34 6.41 23.60
CA LYS A 469 17.01 7.27 24.75
C LYS A 469 15.54 7.07 25.17
N VAL A 470 15.25 7.14 26.46
CA VAL A 470 13.87 7.18 26.96
C VAL A 470 13.59 8.60 27.44
N ASN A 471 12.79 9.31 26.65
CA ASN A 471 12.44 10.70 26.86
C ASN A 471 10.92 10.85 27.04
N GLN A 472 10.48 12.01 27.47
CA GLN A 472 9.07 12.36 27.52
C GLN A 472 8.83 13.63 26.71
N THR A 473 7.73 13.68 25.96
CA THR A 473 7.37 14.86 25.18
C THR A 473 6.99 16.01 26.13
N ALA A 474 7.59 17.18 25.94
CA ALA A 474 7.15 18.41 26.62
C ALA A 474 5.75 18.78 26.12
N LEU A 475 4.79 18.92 27.03
CA LEU A 475 3.43 19.34 26.68
C LEU A 475 3.47 20.74 26.05
N VAL A 476 2.82 20.90 24.89
CA VAL A 476 2.59 22.23 24.29
C VAL A 476 1.64 23.00 25.21
N GLY A 477 2.15 23.90 26.04
CA GLY A 477 1.36 24.69 27.00
C GLY A 477 1.91 24.82 28.42
N GLY A 478 3.09 24.25 28.72
CA GLY A 478 3.84 24.56 29.96
C GLY A 478 3.44 23.79 31.22
N VAL A 479 2.54 22.81 31.14
CA VAL A 479 2.27 21.86 32.23
C VAL A 479 3.04 20.58 31.96
N LEU A 480 3.91 20.17 32.89
CA LEU A 480 4.73 18.98 32.76
C LEU A 480 3.85 17.74 32.71
N ALA A 481 4.02 16.91 31.68
CA ALA A 481 3.34 15.63 31.61
C ALA A 481 3.92 14.68 32.67
N ALA A 482 3.06 14.02 33.43
CA ALA A 482 3.44 13.03 34.43
C ALA A 482 3.34 11.61 33.85
N GLY A 483 4.42 11.07 33.28
CA GLY A 483 4.43 9.72 32.67
C GLY A 483 5.06 8.70 33.60
N ALA A 484 4.63 7.44 33.52
CA ALA A 484 5.21 6.33 34.29
C ALA A 484 5.54 5.14 33.38
N ILE A 485 6.61 4.43 33.70
CA ILE A 485 6.91 3.13 33.10
C ILE A 485 6.58 2.06 34.14
N THR A 486 5.81 1.06 33.74
CA THR A 486 5.55 -0.15 34.52
C THR A 486 6.17 -1.34 33.80
N LEU A 487 6.65 -2.32 34.53
CA LEU A 487 7.28 -3.51 33.96
C LEU A 487 6.43 -4.69 34.37
N ASP A 488 5.80 -5.35 33.40
CA ASP A 488 5.11 -6.63 33.64
C ASP A 488 6.12 -7.79 33.64
N GLY A 489 7.33 -7.56 33.10
CA GLY A 489 8.40 -8.53 32.97
C GLY A 489 9.81 -7.98 33.20
N SER A 490 10.83 -8.82 33.00
CA SER A 490 12.24 -8.43 32.98
C SER A 490 12.56 -7.64 31.72
N ALA A 491 13.22 -6.48 31.85
CA ALA A 491 13.55 -5.60 30.73
C ALA A 491 14.95 -5.00 30.86
N THR A 492 15.53 -4.56 29.74
CA THR A 492 16.84 -3.88 29.70
C THR A 492 16.70 -2.53 29.02
N ILE A 493 17.20 -1.45 29.64
CA ILE A 493 17.26 -0.10 29.06
C ILE A 493 18.73 0.34 29.04
N THR A 494 19.36 0.39 27.86
CA THR A 494 20.76 0.82 27.71
C THR A 494 20.91 2.25 27.22
N GLY A 495 19.84 2.88 26.74
CA GLY A 495 19.85 4.30 26.42
C GLY A 495 19.72 5.20 27.65
N ASP A 496 20.06 6.48 27.49
CA ASP A 496 19.85 7.49 28.54
C ASP A 496 18.36 7.64 28.87
N ILE A 497 18.03 7.79 30.15
CA ILE A 497 16.68 8.03 30.65
C ILE A 497 16.61 9.47 31.14
N GLY A 498 15.80 10.30 30.47
CA GLY A 498 15.49 11.66 30.89
C GLY A 498 16.16 12.81 30.11
N ASN A 499 15.53 13.99 30.26
CA ASN A 499 15.83 15.33 29.72
C ASN A 499 16.07 15.45 28.19
N GLY A 500 14.97 15.39 27.44
CA GLY A 500 14.88 15.94 26.08
C GLY A 500 14.77 17.47 26.07
N GLY A 501 15.78 18.19 26.58
CA GLY A 501 15.97 19.64 26.35
C GLY A 501 14.89 20.60 26.87
N GLY A 502 13.93 20.15 27.66
CA GLY A 502 12.84 20.95 28.24
C GLY A 502 12.25 20.20 29.44
N GLY A 503 11.67 20.91 30.40
CA GLY A 503 11.40 20.41 31.77
C GLY A 503 10.47 19.20 31.98
N ALA A 504 10.20 18.36 30.98
CA ALA A 504 9.40 17.13 31.09
C ALA A 504 10.04 16.07 32.01
N ALA A 505 9.22 15.39 32.82
CA ALA A 505 9.63 14.52 33.93
C ALA A 505 9.07 13.10 33.80
N LEU A 506 9.95 12.11 33.60
CA LEU A 506 9.58 10.74 33.93
C LEU A 506 9.34 10.68 35.45
N GLN A 507 8.11 10.39 35.89
CA GLN A 507 7.78 10.43 37.32
C GLN A 507 8.15 9.16 38.06
N GLY A 508 8.16 8.01 37.39
CA GLY A 508 8.53 6.76 38.04
C GLY A 508 8.67 5.57 37.12
N ILE A 509 9.40 4.58 37.61
CA ILE A 509 9.58 3.26 37.02
C ILE A 509 9.17 2.22 38.08
N THR A 510 8.14 1.44 37.79
CA THR A 510 7.59 0.44 38.72
C THR A 510 7.78 -0.96 38.17
N LEU A 511 8.43 -1.84 38.93
CA LEU A 511 8.54 -3.27 38.63
C LEU A 511 7.28 -4.01 39.09
N ALA A 512 6.95 -5.09 38.38
CA ALA A 512 5.94 -6.05 38.83
C ALA A 512 6.30 -6.63 40.21
N ASN A 513 5.27 -6.99 40.98
CA ASN A 513 5.44 -7.60 42.30
C ASN A 513 5.91 -9.06 42.21
N ASP A 514 7.12 -9.29 41.70
CA ASP A 514 7.68 -10.60 41.39
C ASP A 514 9.22 -10.57 41.51
N ALA A 515 9.75 -11.37 42.44
CA ALA A 515 11.18 -11.44 42.74
C ALA A 515 12.05 -12.02 41.60
N THR A 516 11.44 -12.67 40.61
CA THR A 516 12.16 -13.16 39.43
C THR A 516 12.42 -12.08 38.38
N LYS A 517 11.75 -10.93 38.50
CA LYS A 517 11.84 -9.86 37.51
C LYS A 517 13.04 -8.96 37.75
N THR A 518 13.73 -8.63 36.66
CA THR A 518 14.91 -7.78 36.68
C THR A 518 14.77 -6.64 35.68
N LEU A 519 14.94 -5.40 36.14
CA LEU A 519 15.16 -4.24 35.29
C LEU A 519 16.66 -3.96 35.21
N THR A 520 17.25 -4.08 34.04
CA THR A 520 18.66 -3.73 33.81
C THR A 520 18.76 -2.34 33.20
N LEU A 521 19.51 -1.43 33.82
CA LEU A 521 19.74 -0.06 33.37
C LEU A 521 21.22 0.15 33.03
N GLY A 522 21.50 0.47 31.76
CA GLY A 522 22.84 0.61 31.20
C GLY A 522 23.18 2.00 30.63
N GLY A 523 22.23 2.94 30.64
CA GLY A 523 22.43 4.31 30.14
C GLY A 523 23.52 5.10 30.89
N ALA A 524 23.99 6.19 30.28
CA ALA A 524 24.95 7.12 30.89
C ALA A 524 24.30 8.01 31.93
N ASN A 525 23.08 8.47 31.62
CA ASN A 525 22.36 9.49 32.34
C ASN A 525 20.97 8.96 32.69
N ILE A 526 20.62 8.91 33.98
CA ILE A 526 19.29 8.60 34.49
C ILE A 526 18.85 9.80 35.32
N ILE A 527 18.31 10.83 34.65
CA ILE A 527 18.13 12.17 35.23
C ILE A 527 16.64 12.52 35.21
N GLY A 528 16.06 12.84 36.38
CA GLY A 528 14.68 13.35 36.44
C GLY A 528 14.59 14.84 36.10
N ALA A 529 13.37 15.37 35.92
CA ALA A 529 13.18 16.73 35.40
C ALA A 529 13.78 17.82 36.29
N ASN A 530 14.48 18.79 35.71
CA ASN A 530 15.00 19.97 36.40
C ASN A 530 15.83 19.66 37.67
N GLY A 531 16.49 18.48 37.73
CA GLY A 531 17.15 18.00 38.94
C GLY A 531 16.19 17.43 39.99
N GLY A 532 15.02 16.96 39.55
CA GLY A 532 13.95 16.38 40.36
C GLY A 532 13.89 14.85 40.25
N THR A 533 13.06 14.26 41.10
CA THR A 533 13.05 12.84 41.45
C THR A 533 12.27 11.94 40.46
N ILE A 534 12.88 10.83 39.98
CA ILE A 534 12.21 9.64 39.40
C ILE A 534 11.93 8.59 40.50
N ASP A 535 10.67 8.24 40.77
CA ASP A 535 10.33 7.20 41.75
C ASP A 535 10.56 5.79 41.18
N PHE A 536 11.60 5.09 41.64
CA PHE A 536 11.84 3.69 41.30
C PHE A 536 11.21 2.75 42.33
N GLN A 537 10.30 1.87 41.91
CA GLN A 537 9.64 0.90 42.78
C GLN A 537 10.00 -0.53 42.36
N ALA A 538 10.85 -1.20 43.14
CA ALA A 538 11.34 -2.55 42.82
C ALA A 538 10.33 -3.68 43.13
N ASN A 539 9.33 -3.43 43.98
CA ASN A 539 8.24 -4.35 44.34
C ASN A 539 8.65 -5.83 44.52
N GLY A 540 9.78 -6.13 45.18
CA GLY A 540 10.27 -7.51 45.35
C GLY A 540 11.21 -8.02 44.25
N GLY A 541 11.23 -7.40 43.06
CA GLY A 541 12.18 -7.66 41.97
C GLY A 541 13.54 -6.96 42.14
N THR A 542 14.38 -7.04 41.10
CA THR A 542 15.76 -6.50 41.07
C THR A 542 15.91 -5.33 40.09
N ILE A 543 16.45 -4.20 40.54
CA ILE A 543 16.95 -3.13 39.66
C ILE A 543 18.47 -3.26 39.57
N LYS A 544 18.97 -3.60 38.38
CA LYS A 544 20.38 -3.81 38.11
C LYS A 544 20.99 -2.66 37.32
N LEU A 545 22.12 -2.12 37.77
CA LEU A 545 22.84 -1.02 37.11
C LEU A 545 24.12 -1.56 36.45
N THR A 546 24.20 -1.50 35.12
CA THR A 546 25.27 -2.12 34.30
C THR A 546 25.93 -1.16 33.33
N SER A 547 25.86 0.16 33.54
CA SER A 547 26.44 1.13 32.61
C SER A 547 27.92 0.84 32.37
N THR A 548 28.38 0.99 31.14
CA THR A 548 29.81 0.95 30.77
C THR A 548 30.45 2.34 30.79
N GLN A 549 29.67 3.39 31.09
CA GLN A 549 30.12 4.77 31.11
C GLN A 549 30.73 5.16 32.47
N ASN A 550 31.58 6.19 32.45
CA ASN A 550 32.43 6.56 33.61
C ASN A 550 31.66 7.22 34.77
N ASN A 551 30.46 7.76 34.55
CA ASN A 551 29.65 8.36 35.59
C ASN A 551 28.19 7.94 35.40
N ILE A 552 27.57 7.39 36.44
CA ILE A 552 26.12 7.18 36.53
C ILE A 552 25.60 8.16 37.57
N VAL A 553 24.74 9.07 37.15
CA VAL A 553 24.00 9.95 38.06
C VAL A 553 22.57 9.45 38.14
N VAL A 554 22.13 9.14 39.35
CA VAL A 554 20.76 8.77 39.73
C VAL A 554 20.24 9.91 40.60
N ASP A 555 19.63 10.90 39.97
CA ASP A 555 19.12 12.09 40.67
C ASP A 555 17.67 11.88 41.13
N CYS A 556 17.44 10.83 41.93
CA CYS A 556 16.09 10.44 42.32
C CYS A 556 15.96 9.59 43.59
N ASP A 557 14.73 9.52 44.12
CA ASP A 557 14.32 8.74 45.27
C ASP A 557 14.05 7.30 44.81
N LEU A 558 14.61 6.35 45.54
CA LEU A 558 14.42 4.93 45.33
C LEU A 558 13.49 4.42 46.44
N ALA A 559 12.22 4.18 46.13
CA ALA A 559 11.21 3.76 47.10
C ALA A 559 10.84 2.27 46.93
N ILE A 560 10.40 1.62 48.01
CA ILE A 560 9.88 0.24 47.94
C ILE A 560 8.49 0.24 48.55
N ALA A 561 7.49 0.00 47.71
CA ALA A 561 6.09 0.11 48.11
C ALA A 561 5.48 -1.21 48.61
N THR A 562 6.06 -2.37 48.29
CA THR A 562 5.51 -3.68 48.69
C THR A 562 6.21 -4.29 49.92
N ASP A 563 5.61 -5.35 50.45
CA ASP A 563 6.05 -6.17 51.58
C ASP A 563 7.22 -7.13 51.25
N GLN A 564 7.72 -7.11 50.01
CA GLN A 564 8.82 -7.94 49.55
C GLN A 564 10.12 -7.11 49.43
N THR A 565 11.22 -7.74 49.83
CA THR A 565 12.57 -7.16 49.83
C THR A 565 13.09 -6.94 48.41
N GLY A 566 12.75 -5.81 47.79
CA GLY A 566 13.36 -5.43 46.51
C GLY A 566 14.88 -5.30 46.61
N VAL A 567 15.59 -5.55 45.49
CA VAL A 567 17.04 -5.49 45.41
C VAL A 567 17.48 -4.39 44.44
N VAL A 568 18.47 -3.59 44.84
CA VAL A 568 19.22 -2.75 43.91
C VAL A 568 20.64 -3.26 43.80
N ASP A 569 21.02 -3.66 42.59
CA ASP A 569 22.30 -4.29 42.28
C ASP A 569 23.16 -3.40 41.37
N ALA A 570 24.17 -2.78 41.95
CA ALA A 570 25.23 -2.03 41.28
C ALA A 570 26.60 -2.75 41.38
N SER A 571 26.60 -4.06 41.67
CA SER A 571 27.84 -4.84 41.83
C SER A 571 28.69 -4.92 40.57
N SER A 572 28.08 -4.77 39.39
CA SER A 572 28.76 -4.76 38.10
C SER A 572 29.55 -3.48 37.80
N LEU A 573 29.45 -2.45 38.64
CA LEU A 573 30.18 -1.20 38.44
C LEU A 573 31.64 -1.31 38.93
N THR A 574 32.58 -0.84 38.12
CA THR A 574 34.03 -0.92 38.36
C THR A 574 34.64 0.42 38.80
N ASN A 575 35.91 0.43 39.23
CA ASN A 575 36.60 1.62 39.77
C ASN A 575 36.70 2.82 38.81
N ALA A 576 36.50 2.59 37.50
CA ALA A 576 36.47 3.65 36.49
C ALA A 576 35.15 4.44 36.51
N GLN A 577 34.16 3.97 37.28
CA GLN A 577 32.79 4.43 37.26
C GLN A 577 32.45 5.12 38.58
N THR A 578 31.75 6.25 38.53
CA THR A 578 31.21 6.93 39.70
C THR A 578 29.69 6.78 39.74
N LEU A 579 29.14 6.16 40.79
CA LEU A 579 27.69 6.13 41.04
C LEU A 579 27.34 7.27 42.00
N THR A 580 26.54 8.23 41.55
CA THR A 580 26.03 9.32 42.39
C THR A 580 24.53 9.16 42.58
N ILE A 581 24.07 8.94 43.81
CA ILE A 581 22.64 8.92 44.14
C ILE A 581 22.31 10.18 44.94
N SER A 582 21.51 11.06 44.37
CA SER A 582 21.19 12.37 44.97
C SER A 582 19.85 12.40 45.71
N GLY A 583 18.94 11.44 45.47
CA GLY A 583 17.69 11.30 46.22
C GLY A 583 17.79 10.36 47.44
N THR A 584 16.65 10.10 48.06
CA THR A 584 16.46 9.27 49.25
C THR A 584 16.44 7.78 48.86
N ILE A 585 17.11 6.92 49.62
CA ILE A 585 17.10 5.47 49.39
C ILE A 585 16.31 4.80 50.52
N GLY A 586 15.17 4.19 50.18
CA GLY A 586 14.26 3.58 51.16
C GLY A 586 13.56 4.64 52.00
N THR A 587 12.47 5.20 51.50
CA THR A 587 11.64 6.13 52.29
C THR A 587 11.10 5.44 53.55
N ILE A 588 11.61 5.84 54.72
CA ILE A 588 10.98 5.60 56.02
C ILE A 588 9.79 6.55 56.15
N GLY A 589 8.72 6.30 55.38
CA GLY A 589 7.38 6.75 55.76
C GLY A 589 6.89 5.91 56.95
N ALA A 590 5.80 6.33 57.62
CA ALA A 590 5.25 5.79 58.87
C ALA A 590 4.95 4.26 58.93
N ASN A 591 5.35 3.48 57.92
CA ASN A 591 5.08 2.06 57.74
C ASN A 591 6.35 1.16 57.64
N ASN A 592 7.53 1.56 58.16
CA ASN A 592 8.74 0.72 58.28
C ASN A 592 9.12 -0.09 57.02
N LYS A 593 9.21 0.55 55.84
CA LYS A 593 9.64 -0.12 54.60
C LYS A 593 11.09 0.24 54.29
N THR A 594 11.97 -0.76 54.28
CA THR A 594 13.42 -0.63 54.07
C THR A 594 13.88 -1.44 52.86
N LEU A 595 15.00 -1.05 52.25
CA LEU A 595 15.60 -1.80 51.16
C LEU A 595 16.07 -3.18 51.63
N GLY A 596 15.78 -4.21 50.84
CA GLY A 596 16.16 -5.59 51.14
C GLY A 596 17.64 -5.81 51.02
N GLN A 597 18.22 -5.40 49.88
CA GLN A 597 19.66 -5.45 49.62
C GLN A 597 20.08 -4.28 48.72
N PHE A 598 21.24 -3.70 49.04
CA PHE A 598 21.94 -2.73 48.18
C PHE A 598 23.35 -3.24 47.90
N ASN A 599 23.58 -3.75 46.69
CA ASN A 599 24.88 -4.29 46.30
C ASN A 599 25.67 -3.24 45.55
N ILE A 600 26.88 -2.92 46.03
CA ILE A 600 27.77 -1.93 45.42
C ILE A 600 29.05 -2.63 44.96
N GLY A 601 29.44 -2.40 43.71
CA GLY A 601 30.70 -2.89 43.15
C GLY A 601 31.90 -2.07 43.64
N SER A 602 33.01 -2.14 42.92
CA SER A 602 34.25 -1.44 43.28
C SER A 602 34.31 0.02 42.80
N SER A 603 33.19 0.53 42.26
CA SER A 603 32.98 1.91 41.82
C SER A 603 33.09 2.96 42.94
N LYS A 604 33.45 4.20 42.58
CA LYS A 604 33.39 5.33 43.52
C LYS A 604 31.92 5.71 43.72
N THR A 605 31.34 5.37 44.88
CA THR A 605 29.93 5.68 45.16
C THR A 605 29.79 6.91 46.06
N ALA A 606 28.96 7.87 45.65
CA ALA A 606 28.60 9.06 46.41
C ALA A 606 27.09 9.06 46.69
N LEU A 607 26.71 9.10 47.97
CA LEU A 607 25.32 9.17 48.43
C LEU A 607 25.08 10.58 48.97
N ASN A 608 24.35 11.41 48.22
CA ASN A 608 24.15 12.83 48.54
C ASN A 608 22.77 13.13 49.17
N GLY A 609 21.93 12.10 49.38
CA GLY A 609 20.60 12.21 50.00
C GLY A 609 20.58 12.02 51.53
N ARG A 610 19.61 12.65 52.21
CA ARG A 610 19.57 12.78 53.68
C ARG A 610 19.11 11.55 54.47
N ASN A 611 18.60 10.46 53.86
CA ASN A 611 18.24 9.23 54.56
C ASN A 611 18.51 8.00 53.68
N VAL A 612 19.33 7.07 54.15
CA VAL A 612 19.49 5.72 53.58
C VAL A 612 18.95 4.72 54.61
N ALA A 613 17.94 3.94 54.24
CA ALA A 613 17.31 2.97 55.13
C ALA A 613 17.34 1.55 54.53
N ILE A 614 18.17 0.69 55.11
CA ILE A 614 18.38 -0.72 54.72
C ILE A 614 18.00 -1.58 55.94
N ASN A 615 17.31 -2.71 55.72
CA ASN A 615 16.93 -3.63 56.81
C ASN A 615 18.16 -4.33 57.40
#